data_AF-F0JFW6-F1
#
_entry.id   AF-F0JFW6-F1
#
_cell.length_a   1.000
_cell.length_b   1.000
_cell.length_c   1.000
_cell.angle_alpha   90.00
_cell.angle_beta   90.00
_cell.angle_gamma   90.00
#
_symmetry.space_group_name_H-M   'P 1'
#
loop_
_entity.id
_entity.type
_entity.pdbx_description
1 polymer ?
#
loop_
_entity_poly.entity_id
_entity_poly.type
_entity_poly.pdbx_seq_one_letter_code
_entity_poly.pdbx_strand_id
1 'polypeptide(L)'
;MALPEEMYQCQTVNCGYIYNPDKGDRKGKIPKGTRFEDLPDDWRCPICGGTKKCFRPLAGPGSTRTDCELPVETDPKKLTAAAAAAKIQVQKETDPMQKYVCEICGYVYDPAEGDSDADIPAGTKFEDLPDDWTCPVCGAGKDSFVPEG
;
A
#
# COMPACT_ATOMS: atom_id res chain seq x y z
N MET A 1 -15.64 -30.54 -14.11
CA MET A 1 -15.13 -30.04 -12.81
C MET A 1 -13.87 -29.27 -13.11
N ALA A 2 -13.98 -27.94 -13.17
CA ALA A 2 -12.82 -27.07 -13.26
C ALA A 2 -12.02 -27.15 -11.96
N LEU A 3 -10.71 -27.30 -12.07
CA LEU A 3 -9.83 -27.24 -10.90
C LEU A 3 -9.83 -25.79 -10.37
N PRO A 4 -9.61 -25.58 -9.06
CA PRO A 4 -9.57 -24.24 -8.49
C PRO A 4 -8.48 -23.35 -9.12
N GLU A 5 -7.51 -23.98 -9.78
CA GLU A 5 -6.41 -23.39 -10.54
C GLU A 5 -6.87 -22.74 -11.86
N GLU A 6 -8.04 -23.11 -12.36
CA GLU A 6 -8.59 -22.63 -13.64
C GLU A 6 -9.63 -21.51 -13.44
N MET A 7 -9.92 -21.12 -12.19
CA MET A 7 -10.83 -20.04 -11.84
C MET A 7 -10.05 -18.73 -11.69
N TYR A 8 -10.55 -17.64 -12.27
CA TYR A 8 -9.85 -16.36 -12.32
C TYR A 8 -10.66 -15.25 -11.67
N GLN A 9 -10.10 -14.52 -10.72
CA GLN A 9 -10.73 -13.38 -10.08
C GLN A 9 -10.22 -12.05 -10.63
N CYS A 10 -11.15 -11.19 -11.01
CA CYS A 10 -10.89 -9.80 -11.38
C CYS A 10 -10.35 -9.02 -10.18
N GLN A 11 -9.13 -8.51 -10.31
CA GLN A 11 -8.38 -7.73 -9.33
C GLN A 11 -8.71 -6.23 -9.36
N THR A 12 -9.67 -5.81 -10.20
CA THR A 12 -10.12 -4.41 -10.17
C THR A 12 -10.73 -4.13 -8.80
N VAL A 13 -10.26 -3.05 -8.17
CA VAL A 13 -10.51 -2.68 -6.75
C VAL A 13 -11.99 -2.73 -6.35
N ASN A 14 -12.90 -2.42 -7.28
CA ASN A 14 -14.35 -2.40 -7.04
C ASN A 14 -15.13 -3.51 -7.78
N CYS A 15 -14.49 -4.62 -8.17
CA CYS A 15 -15.13 -5.67 -8.99
C CYS A 15 -15.20 -7.03 -8.32
N GLY A 16 -14.05 -7.70 -8.10
CA GLY A 16 -14.00 -9.04 -7.52
C GLY A 16 -14.69 -10.15 -8.31
N TYR A 17 -15.13 -9.93 -9.57
CA TYR A 17 -15.81 -10.94 -10.37
C TYR A 17 -14.93 -12.18 -10.59
N ILE A 18 -15.50 -13.36 -10.41
CA ILE A 18 -14.81 -14.65 -10.59
C ILE A 18 -15.27 -15.30 -11.90
N TYR A 19 -14.34 -15.43 -12.85
CA TYR A 19 -14.50 -16.21 -14.06
C TYR A 19 -14.36 -17.70 -13.76
N ASN A 20 -15.42 -18.45 -14.06
CA ASN A 20 -15.45 -19.91 -13.95
C ASN A 20 -15.54 -20.52 -15.35
N PRO A 21 -14.53 -21.28 -15.81
CA PRO A 21 -14.50 -21.82 -17.16
C PRO A 21 -15.63 -22.82 -17.41
N ASP A 22 -16.08 -23.57 -16.39
CA ASP A 22 -17.20 -24.52 -16.49
C ASP A 22 -18.54 -23.83 -16.80
N LYS A 23 -18.69 -22.56 -16.38
CA LYS A 23 -19.88 -21.74 -16.64
C LYS A 23 -19.72 -20.85 -17.87
N GLY A 24 -18.48 -20.49 -18.22
CA GLY A 24 -18.18 -19.46 -19.20
C GLY A 24 -18.71 -18.09 -18.77
N ASP A 25 -18.92 -17.20 -19.74
CA ASP A 25 -19.48 -15.88 -19.48
C ASP A 25 -20.55 -15.50 -20.53
N ARG A 26 -21.82 -15.61 -20.15
CA ARG A 26 -22.95 -15.33 -21.05
C ARG A 26 -22.99 -13.87 -21.53
N LYS A 27 -22.51 -12.93 -20.72
CA LYS A 27 -22.53 -11.49 -21.03
C LYS A 27 -21.39 -11.10 -21.99
N GLY A 28 -20.24 -11.74 -21.87
CA GLY A 28 -19.09 -11.67 -22.78
C GLY A 28 -19.14 -12.67 -23.95
N LYS A 29 -20.28 -13.36 -24.14
CA LYS A 29 -20.50 -14.36 -25.20
C LYS A 29 -19.47 -15.50 -25.21
N ILE A 30 -18.95 -15.86 -24.04
CA ILE A 30 -18.03 -16.99 -23.86
C ILE A 30 -18.84 -18.25 -23.53
N PRO A 31 -18.73 -19.34 -24.31
CA PRO A 31 -19.45 -20.57 -24.03
C PRO A 31 -18.92 -21.25 -22.77
N LYS A 32 -19.75 -22.10 -22.17
CA LYS A 32 -19.35 -22.96 -21.06
C LYS A 32 -18.26 -23.93 -21.51
N GLY A 33 -17.22 -24.09 -20.70
CA GLY A 33 -16.04 -24.92 -20.97
C GLY A 33 -14.85 -24.17 -21.56
N THR A 34 -14.95 -22.87 -21.86
CA THR A 34 -13.80 -22.09 -22.35
C THR A 34 -12.85 -21.76 -21.19
N ARG A 35 -11.58 -22.12 -21.33
CA ARG A 35 -10.53 -21.83 -20.32
C ARG A 35 -10.11 -20.38 -20.44
N PHE A 36 -9.65 -19.77 -19.33
CA PHE A 36 -9.25 -18.36 -19.33
C PHE A 36 -8.20 -18.00 -20.40
N GLU A 37 -7.30 -18.94 -20.69
CA GLU A 37 -6.24 -18.79 -21.71
C GLU A 37 -6.79 -18.69 -23.14
N ASP A 38 -7.96 -19.28 -23.39
CA ASP A 38 -8.63 -19.32 -24.70
C ASP A 38 -9.56 -18.10 -24.90
N LEU A 39 -9.68 -17.21 -23.90
CA LEU A 39 -10.49 -16.00 -24.02
C LEU A 39 -9.83 -15.00 -24.99
N PRO A 40 -10.64 -14.37 -25.87
CA PRO A 40 -10.13 -13.34 -26.76
C PRO A 40 -9.55 -12.17 -25.95
N ASP A 41 -8.52 -11.51 -26.48
CA ASP A 41 -7.87 -10.36 -25.81
C ASP A 41 -8.84 -9.18 -25.60
N ASP A 42 -9.86 -9.07 -26.47
CA ASP A 42 -10.92 -8.07 -26.38
C ASP A 42 -11.99 -8.41 -25.33
N TRP A 43 -11.96 -9.61 -24.74
CA TRP A 43 -12.91 -9.95 -23.67
C TRP A 43 -12.68 -9.07 -22.44
N ARG A 44 -13.78 -8.52 -21.94
CA ARG A 44 -13.81 -7.63 -20.77
C ARG A 44 -14.71 -8.20 -19.70
N CYS A 45 -14.33 -7.92 -18.46
CA CYS A 45 -15.12 -8.26 -17.31
C CYS A 45 -16.55 -7.70 -17.47
N PRO A 46 -17.59 -8.53 -17.35
CA PRO A 46 -18.98 -8.11 -17.50
C PRO A 46 -19.46 -7.17 -16.38
N ILE A 47 -18.70 -7.06 -15.29
CA ILE A 47 -19.03 -6.26 -14.11
C ILE A 47 -18.35 -4.89 -14.18
N CYS A 48 -17.03 -4.83 -14.44
CA CYS A 48 -16.26 -3.58 -14.40
C CYS A 48 -15.69 -3.13 -15.75
N GLY A 49 -15.76 -3.93 -16.81
CA GLY A 49 -15.13 -3.63 -18.10
C GLY A 49 -13.59 -3.78 -18.11
N GLY A 50 -12.99 -4.24 -17.02
CA GLY A 50 -11.56 -4.55 -16.92
C GLY A 50 -11.15 -5.61 -17.94
N THR A 51 -9.96 -5.49 -18.50
CA THR A 51 -9.44 -6.46 -19.47
C THR A 51 -9.06 -7.77 -18.79
N LYS A 52 -8.85 -8.83 -19.58
CA LYS A 52 -8.35 -10.12 -19.07
C LYS A 52 -7.03 -10.02 -18.27
N LYS A 53 -6.25 -8.94 -18.46
CA LYS A 53 -5.00 -8.69 -17.71
C LYS A 53 -5.25 -8.34 -16.24
N CYS A 54 -6.44 -7.88 -15.90
CA CYS A 54 -6.83 -7.58 -14.52
C CYS A 54 -7.25 -8.84 -13.75
N PHE A 55 -7.21 -10.02 -14.35
CA PHE A 55 -7.64 -11.26 -13.70
C PHE A 55 -6.44 -12.04 -13.21
N ARG A 56 -6.56 -12.60 -12.00
CA ARG A 56 -5.58 -13.52 -11.42
C ARG A 56 -6.23 -14.86 -11.11
N PRO A 57 -5.51 -15.98 -11.27
CA PRO A 57 -6.03 -17.27 -10.85
C PRO A 57 -6.34 -17.25 -9.35
N LEU A 58 -7.28 -18.09 -8.89
CA LEU A 58 -7.64 -18.25 -7.48
C LEU A 58 -6.83 -19.31 -6.74
N ALA A 59 -6.27 -20.29 -7.44
CA ALA A 59 -5.31 -21.23 -6.88
C ALA A 59 -4.06 -21.37 -7.77
N GLY A 60 -2.88 -21.48 -7.13
CA GLY A 60 -1.59 -21.60 -7.80
C GLY A 60 -0.61 -20.47 -7.46
N PRO A 61 0.64 -20.54 -7.94
CA PRO A 61 1.72 -19.58 -7.62
C PRO A 61 1.49 -18.14 -8.10
N GLY A 62 0.35 -17.84 -8.72
CA GLY A 62 -0.11 -16.49 -9.08
C GLY A 62 -1.29 -15.96 -8.25
N SER A 63 -1.76 -16.73 -7.26
CA SER A 63 -2.99 -16.47 -6.48
C SER A 63 -2.75 -15.97 -5.06
N THR A 64 -1.52 -16.02 -4.56
CA THR A 64 -1.24 -15.62 -3.17
C THR A 64 -0.83 -14.15 -3.11
N ARG A 65 -1.61 -13.37 -2.38
CA ARG A 65 -1.05 -12.32 -1.52
C ARG A 65 -0.25 -13.08 -0.45
N THR A 66 1.09 -13.13 -0.57
CA THR A 66 2.01 -13.73 0.42
C THR A 66 2.05 -12.88 1.68
N ASP A 67 0.94 -12.86 2.41
CA ASP A 67 0.73 -12.22 3.70
C ASP A 67 -0.78 -12.34 3.99
N CYS A 68 -1.18 -13.49 4.51
CA CYS A 68 -2.45 -13.71 5.21
C CYS A 68 -2.35 -15.09 5.89
N GLU A 69 -1.23 -15.30 6.59
CA GLU A 69 -1.16 -16.31 7.64
C GLU A 69 -1.64 -15.62 8.91
N LEU A 70 -2.87 -15.95 9.32
CA LEU A 70 -3.36 -15.64 10.65
C LEU A 70 -2.44 -16.36 11.66
N PRO A 71 -1.74 -15.66 12.56
CA PRO A 71 -0.98 -16.33 13.58
C PRO A 71 -1.96 -17.01 14.54
N VAL A 72 -2.03 -18.34 14.50
CA VAL A 72 -2.58 -19.11 15.63
C VAL A 72 -1.52 -19.11 16.72
N GLU A 73 -1.60 -18.08 17.55
CA GLU A 73 -0.76 -17.87 18.72
C GLU A 73 -1.04 -18.96 19.76
N THR A 74 -0.14 -19.94 19.88
CA THR A 74 0.01 -20.72 21.11
C THR A 74 1.49 -20.94 21.39
N ASP A 75 2.18 -19.96 21.97
CA ASP A 75 3.29 -20.24 22.91
C ASP A 75 3.74 -18.97 23.68
N PRO A 76 3.32 -18.76 24.94
CA PRO A 76 3.57 -17.55 25.72
C PRO A 76 4.95 -17.47 26.42
N LYS A 77 6.06 -17.88 25.78
CA LYS A 77 7.39 -17.89 26.46
C LYS A 77 8.60 -17.43 25.66
N LYS A 78 8.45 -16.53 24.68
CA LYS A 78 9.61 -15.93 24.00
C LYS A 78 9.56 -14.40 23.92
N LEU A 79 9.28 -13.77 25.07
CA LEU A 79 9.62 -12.37 25.32
C LEU A 79 11.02 -12.31 25.94
N THR A 80 12.06 -11.94 25.17
CA THR A 80 13.18 -11.09 25.66
C THR A 80 14.27 -10.88 24.59
N ALA A 81 14.67 -9.60 24.53
CA ALA A 81 15.91 -9.04 24.01
C ALA A 81 16.09 -8.90 22.48
N ALA A 82 15.83 -7.67 22.06
CA ALA A 82 16.37 -7.00 20.88
C ALA A 82 17.89 -7.19 20.71
N ALA A 83 18.33 -7.47 19.48
CA ALA A 83 19.57 -6.97 18.91
C ALA A 83 19.66 -7.26 17.41
N ALA A 84 19.59 -6.17 16.64
CA ALA A 84 20.40 -5.84 15.48
C ALA A 84 20.34 -6.67 14.16
N ALA A 85 20.00 -5.90 13.13
CA ALA A 85 20.60 -5.88 11.79
C ALA A 85 20.12 -6.90 10.75
N ALA A 86 19.06 -6.52 10.03
CA ALA A 86 18.91 -6.86 8.61
C ALA A 86 18.27 -5.66 7.89
N LYS A 87 19.07 -4.99 7.04
CA LYS A 87 18.74 -3.76 6.34
C LYS A 87 17.81 -4.07 5.16
N ILE A 88 16.53 -3.67 5.27
CA ILE A 88 15.63 -3.55 4.11
C ILE A 88 15.69 -2.10 3.69
N GLN A 89 16.44 -1.84 2.61
CA GLN A 89 16.51 -0.53 1.99
C GLN A 89 15.20 -0.29 1.24
N VAL A 90 14.20 0.23 1.95
CA VAL A 90 13.09 0.95 1.33
C VAL A 90 13.66 2.28 0.89
N GLN A 91 13.68 2.48 -0.42
CA GLN A 91 14.03 3.74 -1.06
C GLN A 91 13.00 4.77 -0.58
N LYS A 92 13.34 5.54 0.44
CA LYS A 92 12.60 6.71 0.90
C LYS A 92 12.96 7.82 -0.08
N GLU A 93 12.13 7.99 -1.11
CA GLU A 93 12.18 9.19 -1.93
C GLU A 93 11.98 10.40 -1.00
N THR A 94 13.09 11.11 -0.77
CA THR A 94 13.13 12.40 -0.10
C THR A 94 12.41 13.40 -1.00
N ASP A 95 11.11 13.57 -0.81
CA ASP A 95 10.46 14.77 -1.34
C ASP A 95 10.99 15.97 -0.53
N PRO A 96 11.69 16.91 -1.17
CA PRO A 96 12.33 18.04 -0.49
C PRO A 96 11.34 19.06 0.09
N MET A 97 10.03 18.81 0.00
CA MET A 97 8.94 19.63 0.53
C MET A 97 7.98 18.83 1.42
N GLN A 98 8.44 17.75 2.06
CA GLN A 98 7.65 17.03 3.06
C GLN A 98 7.33 17.94 4.26
N LYS A 99 6.05 18.05 4.63
CA LYS A 99 5.63 18.74 5.85
C LYS A 99 5.89 17.87 7.08
N TYR A 100 6.09 18.51 8.23
CA TYR A 100 6.38 17.84 9.49
C TYR A 100 5.35 18.23 10.53
N VAL A 101 4.71 17.25 11.17
CA VAL A 101 3.74 17.49 12.23
C VAL A 101 4.35 17.18 13.60
N CYS A 102 4.22 18.11 14.54
CA CYS A 102 4.58 17.91 15.94
C CYS A 102 3.60 16.91 16.57
N GLU A 103 4.10 15.79 17.06
CA GLU A 103 3.26 14.76 17.69
C GLU A 103 2.71 15.18 19.06
N ILE A 104 3.29 16.22 19.67
CA ILE A 104 2.91 16.70 21.00
C ILE A 104 1.73 17.66 20.94
N CYS A 105 1.70 18.57 19.95
CA CYS A 105 0.66 19.61 19.86
C CYS A 105 -0.12 19.61 18.53
N GLY A 106 0.32 18.85 17.53
CA GLY A 106 -0.29 18.81 16.19
C GLY A 106 0.11 19.96 15.27
N TYR A 107 1.13 20.75 15.61
CA TYR A 107 1.63 21.82 14.75
C TYR A 107 2.26 21.27 13.47
N VAL A 108 1.84 21.76 12.30
CA VAL A 108 2.39 21.34 11.00
C VAL A 108 3.37 22.39 10.49
N TYR A 109 4.65 22.03 10.44
CA TYR A 109 5.72 22.76 9.79
C TYR A 109 5.71 22.47 8.29
N ASP A 110 5.47 23.50 7.49
CA ASP A 110 5.56 23.43 6.03
C ASP A 110 6.89 24.06 5.57
N PRO A 111 7.80 23.30 4.93
CA PRO A 111 9.09 23.84 4.49
C PRO A 111 8.98 24.87 3.36
N ALA A 112 7.88 24.92 2.62
CA ALA A 112 7.66 25.92 1.57
C ALA A 112 7.21 27.26 2.17
N GLU A 113 6.48 27.25 3.29
CA GLU A 113 6.08 28.46 4.02
C GLU A 113 7.08 28.87 5.11
N GLY A 114 7.88 27.92 5.62
CA GLY A 114 8.79 28.15 6.74
C GLY A 114 8.03 28.32 8.05
N ASP A 115 8.62 29.05 8.99
CA ASP A 115 8.01 29.34 10.29
C ASP A 115 8.35 30.78 10.71
N SER A 116 7.41 31.70 10.47
CA SER A 116 7.62 33.11 10.81
C SER A 116 7.64 33.38 12.32
N ASP A 117 7.08 32.49 13.14
CA ASP A 117 7.05 32.64 14.60
C ASP A 117 8.43 32.28 15.20
N ALA A 118 9.12 31.32 14.57
CA ALA A 118 10.47 30.89 14.94
C ALA A 118 11.62 31.51 14.11
N ASP A 119 11.35 32.59 13.36
CA ASP A 119 12.32 33.29 12.49
C ASP A 119 12.95 32.39 11.40
N ILE A 120 12.19 31.43 10.89
CA ILE A 120 12.61 30.52 9.82
C ILE A 120 12.04 30.98 8.48
N PRO A 121 12.89 31.28 7.47
CA PRO A 121 12.40 31.70 6.16
C PRO A 121 11.72 30.56 5.39
N ALA A 122 10.75 30.94 4.56
CA ALA A 122 10.12 30.09 3.57
C ALA A 122 11.17 29.42 2.67
N GLY A 123 11.05 28.11 2.47
CA GLY A 123 12.02 27.29 1.72
C GLY A 123 13.08 26.62 2.58
N THR A 124 13.07 26.82 3.91
CA THR A 124 13.94 26.10 4.83
C THR A 124 13.43 24.69 5.03
N LYS A 125 14.25 23.70 4.70
CA LYS A 125 13.91 22.29 4.95
C LYS A 125 13.97 22.01 6.44
N PHE A 126 13.16 21.07 6.91
CA PHE A 126 13.21 20.63 8.30
C PHE A 126 14.60 20.09 8.69
N GLU A 127 15.33 19.47 7.75
CA GLU A 127 16.72 19.01 7.96
C GLU A 127 17.75 20.14 8.04
N ASP A 128 17.41 21.35 7.55
CA ASP A 128 18.27 22.53 7.58
C ASP A 128 18.01 23.41 8.82
N LEU A 129 16.96 23.10 9.58
CA LEU A 129 16.65 23.78 10.84
C LEU A 129 17.78 23.56 11.86
N PRO A 130 18.12 24.60 12.66
CA PRO A 130 19.12 24.45 13.71
C PRO A 130 18.66 23.42 14.75
N ASP A 131 19.63 22.78 15.41
CA ASP A 131 19.34 21.73 16.39
C ASP A 131 18.51 22.26 17.57
N ASP A 132 18.67 23.55 17.88
CA ASP A 132 17.99 24.34 18.90
C ASP A 132 16.57 24.76 18.50
N TRP A 133 16.16 24.50 17.26
CA TRP A 133 14.80 24.82 16.82
C TRP A 133 13.79 23.94 17.56
N THR A 134 12.78 24.61 18.11
CA THR A 134 11.70 24.02 18.88
C THR A 134 10.36 24.49 18.33
N CYS A 135 9.34 23.66 18.49
CA CYS A 135 8.00 23.98 18.08
C CYS A 135 7.53 25.30 18.73
N PRO A 136 7.09 26.31 17.97
CA PRO A 136 6.60 27.57 18.54
C PRO A 136 5.35 27.39 19.41
N VAL A 137 4.60 26.32 19.18
CA VAL A 137 3.35 26.04 19.91
C VAL A 137 3.60 25.39 21.28
N CYS A 138 4.53 24.45 21.38
CA CYS A 138 4.73 23.65 22.60
C CYS A 138 6.17 23.61 23.15
N GLY A 139 7.15 24.17 22.44
CA GLY A 139 8.56 24.13 22.83
C GLY A 139 9.23 22.76 22.68
N ALA A 140 8.59 21.79 22.03
CA ALA A 140 9.18 20.49 21.76
C ALA A 140 10.30 20.60 20.73
N GLY A 141 11.38 19.84 20.89
CA GLY A 141 12.45 19.79 19.91
C GLY A 141 12.01 19.17 18.59
N LYS A 142 12.83 19.35 17.55
CA LYS A 142 12.64 18.74 16.23
C LYS A 142 12.55 17.20 16.26
N ASP A 143 13.01 16.57 17.34
CA ASP A 143 12.85 15.14 17.61
C ASP A 143 11.39 14.69 17.77
N SER A 144 10.51 15.61 18.18
CA SER A 144 9.08 15.37 18.40
C SER A 144 8.24 15.71 17.18
N PHE A 145 8.86 15.80 16.00
CA PHE A 145 8.20 16.04 14.73
C PHE A 145 8.32 14.82 13.83
N VAL A 146 7.19 14.42 13.27
CA VAL A 146 7.09 13.32 12.32
C VAL A 146 6.70 13.86 10.94
N PRO A 147 7.26 13.32 9.85
CA PRO A 147 6.82 13.72 8.52
C PRO A 147 5.33 13.39 8.33
N GLU A 148 4.53 14.38 7.98
CA GLU A 148 3.12 14.22 7.60
C GLU A 148 3.10 13.58 6.21
N GLY A 149 2.82 12.27 6.16
CA GLY A 149 2.78 11.46 4.94
C GLY A 149 1.42 11.43 4.26
#